data_AF-A0A2V9SMX0-F1
#
_entry.id   AF-A0A2V9SMX0-F1
#
_cell.length_a   1.000
_cell.length_b   1.000
_cell.length_c   1.000
_cell.angle_alpha   90.00
_cell.angle_beta   90.00
_cell.angle_gamma   90.00
#
_symmetry.space_group_name_H-M   'P 1'
#
loop_
_entity.id
_entity.type
_entity.pdbx_description
1 polymer ?
#
loop_
_entity_poly.entity_id
_entity_poly.type
_entity_poly.pdbx_seq_one_letter_code
_entity_poly.pdbx_strand_id
1 'polypeptide(L)'
;WVNGVFDALRNPTNWTYNDRGQVLVTTLATDPVDGQRHTIVNGYNLNGDGTLVSKMDQLGHITSYAYDDYRRLTSVTPPVRGFGDGSPHTTNYYYSDPGRRDNYVDTNTQAS
;
A
#
# COMPACT_ATOMS: atom_id res chain seq x y z
N TRP A 1 -21.06 9.26 11.49
CA TRP A 1 -20.19 9.04 10.31
C TRP A 1 -19.57 10.38 9.93
N VAL A 2 -18.26 10.54 10.07
CA VAL A 2 -17.56 11.79 9.70
C VAL A 2 -17.11 11.64 8.25
N ASN A 3 -17.55 12.56 7.40
CA ASN A 3 -17.49 12.44 5.94
C ASN A 3 -16.55 13.51 5.33
N GLY A 4 -15.36 13.65 5.90
CA GLY A 4 -14.33 14.57 5.38
C GLY A 4 -13.56 15.32 6.46
N VAL A 5 -12.26 15.49 6.24
CA VAL A 5 -11.45 16.55 6.87
C VAL A 5 -11.26 17.61 5.79
N PHE A 6 -11.64 18.85 6.10
CA PHE A 6 -11.39 20.00 5.23
C PHE A 6 -9.95 20.47 5.44
N ASP A 7 -9.25 20.75 4.34
CA ASP A 7 -8.03 21.55 4.42
C ASP A 7 -8.36 23.03 4.74
N ALA A 8 -7.34 23.85 4.94
CA ALA A 8 -7.49 25.29 5.19
C ALA A 8 -8.21 26.05 4.05
N LEU A 9 -8.46 25.40 2.91
CA LEU A 9 -9.10 25.95 1.71
C LEU A 9 -10.50 25.37 1.45
N ARG A 10 -11.08 24.61 2.39
CA ARG A 10 -12.39 23.94 2.25
C ARG A 10 -12.46 22.85 1.16
N ASN A 11 -11.33 22.32 0.69
CA ASN A 11 -11.35 21.20 -0.24
C ASN A 11 -11.52 19.87 0.52
N PRO A 12 -12.55 19.06 0.24
CA PRO A 12 -12.80 17.84 0.99
C PRO A 12 -11.89 16.70 0.50
N THR A 13 -11.22 16.01 1.42
CA THR A 13 -10.69 14.66 1.16
C THR A 13 -11.81 13.64 1.37
N ASN A 14 -12.02 12.75 0.40
CA ASN A 14 -13.09 11.75 0.41
C ASN A 14 -12.53 10.33 0.49
N TRP A 15 -13.29 9.41 1.08
CA TRP A 15 -12.95 7.99 1.16
C TRP A 15 -14.10 7.11 0.68
N THR A 16 -13.77 6.05 -0.04
CA THR A 16 -14.66 4.92 -0.28
C THR A 16 -14.17 3.71 0.49
N TYR A 17 -15.07 2.78 0.79
CA TYR A 17 -14.79 1.64 1.64
C TYR A 17 -15.27 0.35 0.98
N ASN A 18 -14.61 -0.77 1.27
CA ASN A 18 -15.15 -2.10 0.97
C ASN A 18 -16.19 -2.52 2.04
N ASP A 19 -16.83 -3.67 1.84
CA ASP A 19 -17.87 -4.20 2.75
C ASP A 19 -17.34 -4.52 4.16
N ARG A 20 -16.02 -4.62 4.33
CA ARG A 20 -15.36 -4.81 5.63
C ARG A 20 -14.99 -3.48 6.31
N GLY A 21 -15.37 -2.34 5.72
CA GLY A 21 -15.07 -1.01 6.25
C GLY A 21 -13.62 -0.56 6.05
N GLN A 22 -12.86 -1.21 5.17
CA GLN A 22 -11.49 -0.84 4.83
C GLN A 22 -11.48 0.17 3.67
N VAL A 23 -10.61 1.17 3.73
CA VAL A 23 -10.56 2.26 2.73
C VAL A 23 -10.07 1.75 1.38
N LEU A 24 -10.92 1.77 0.35
CA LEU A 24 -10.59 1.35 -1.01
C LEU A 24 -9.94 2.48 -1.82
N VAL A 25 -10.54 3.67 -1.82
CA VAL A 25 -10.03 4.84 -2.55
C VAL A 25 -10.04 6.04 -1.62
N THR A 26 -8.93 6.78 -1.59
CA THR A 26 -8.86 8.13 -1.03
C THR A 26 -8.77 9.12 -2.18
N THR A 27 -9.72 10.04 -2.29
CA THR A 27 -9.64 11.16 -3.23
C THR A 27 -9.14 12.39 -2.48
N LEU A 28 -7.94 12.83 -2.83
CA LEU A 28 -7.28 13.97 -2.21
C LEU A 28 -8.02 15.28 -2.51
N ALA A 29 -7.66 16.33 -1.78
CA ALA A 29 -8.01 17.70 -2.16
C ALA A 29 -7.46 18.04 -3.56
N THR A 30 -7.98 19.10 -4.17
CA THR A 30 -7.45 19.62 -5.43
C THR A 30 -5.99 20.03 -5.23
N ASP A 31 -5.11 19.50 -6.06
CA ASP A 31 -3.70 19.85 -6.06
C ASP A 31 -3.54 21.31 -6.53
N PRO A 32 -2.88 22.18 -5.76
CA PRO A 32 -2.70 23.58 -6.10
C PRO A 32 -1.77 23.81 -7.30
N VAL A 33 -1.00 22.79 -7.73
CA VAL A 33 -0.05 22.88 -8.84
C VAL A 33 -0.73 22.66 -10.18
N ASP A 34 -1.55 21.61 -10.31
CA ASP A 34 -2.18 21.23 -11.58
C ASP A 34 -3.72 21.43 -11.60
N GLY A 35 -4.33 21.77 -10.45
CA GLY A 35 -5.77 21.99 -10.33
C GLY A 35 -6.61 20.72 -10.42
N GLN A 36 -6.01 19.53 -10.38
CA GLN A 36 -6.70 18.25 -10.45
C GLN A 36 -6.85 17.59 -9.08
N ARG A 37 -7.77 16.65 -8.96
CA ARG A 37 -7.89 15.79 -7.78
C ARG A 37 -7.24 14.46 -8.09
N HIS A 38 -6.30 14.06 -7.25
CA HIS A 38 -5.64 12.77 -7.37
C HIS A 38 -6.21 11.74 -6.41
N THR A 39 -5.97 10.46 -6.69
CA THR A 39 -6.47 9.35 -5.89
C THR A 39 -5.37 8.41 -5.43
N ILE A 40 -5.49 7.92 -4.20
CA ILE A 40 -4.74 6.78 -3.69
C ILE A 40 -5.69 5.59 -3.67
N VAL A 41 -5.27 4.45 -4.21
CA VAL A 41 -6.10 3.23 -4.30
C VAL A 41 -5.44 2.10 -3.52
N ASN A 42 -6.19 1.43 -2.65
CA ASN A 42 -5.76 0.29 -1.88
C ASN A 42 -6.46 -0.98 -2.39
N GLY A 43 -5.71 -2.06 -2.59
CA GLY A 43 -6.25 -3.39 -2.86
C GLY A 43 -6.10 -4.30 -1.64
N TYR A 44 -7.15 -5.04 -1.31
CA TYR A 44 -7.16 -5.98 -0.18
C TYR A 44 -7.42 -7.41 -0.64
N ASN A 45 -6.93 -8.39 0.13
CA ASN A 45 -7.29 -9.79 -0.06
C ASN A 45 -8.75 -10.04 0.38
N LEU A 46 -9.68 -9.93 -0.58
CA LEU A 46 -11.12 -10.06 -0.35
C LEU A 46 -11.56 -11.49 0.01
N ASN A 47 -10.89 -12.49 -0.56
CA ASN A 47 -11.21 -13.91 -0.35
C ASN A 47 -10.56 -14.49 0.91
N GLY A 48 -9.68 -13.73 1.55
CA GLY A 48 -8.94 -14.16 2.72
C GLY A 48 -9.10 -13.19 3.88
N ASP A 49 -7.95 -12.86 4.44
CA ASP A 49 -7.78 -12.24 5.74
C ASP A 49 -7.92 -10.71 5.79
N GLY A 50 -8.17 -10.07 4.64
CA GLY A 50 -8.28 -8.62 4.52
C GLY A 50 -6.95 -7.87 4.58
N THR A 51 -5.81 -8.54 4.39
CA THR A 51 -4.50 -7.89 4.27
C THR A 51 -4.44 -6.98 3.03
N LEU A 52 -3.66 -5.89 3.11
CA LEU A 52 -3.46 -4.93 2.02
C LEU A 52 -2.46 -5.52 1.02
N VAL A 53 -2.90 -5.89 -0.17
CA VAL A 53 -2.02 -6.55 -1.18
C VAL A 53 -1.45 -5.57 -2.19
N SER A 54 -2.07 -4.39 -2.36
CA SER A 54 -1.57 -3.36 -3.26
C SER A 54 -1.91 -1.96 -2.78
N LYS A 55 -1.05 -1.00 -3.12
CA LYS A 55 -1.30 0.43 -2.92
C LYS A 55 -0.77 1.21 -4.12
N MET A 56 -1.66 1.98 -4.74
CA MET A 56 -1.34 2.94 -5.79
C MET A 56 -1.27 4.33 -5.19
N ASP A 57 -0.16 5.05 -5.40
CA ASP A 57 -0.01 6.44 -4.99
C ASP A 57 -0.72 7.42 -5.95
N GLN A 58 -0.71 8.71 -5.61
CA GLN A 58 -1.35 9.74 -6.43
C GLN A 58 -0.71 9.93 -7.82
N LEU A 59 0.50 9.42 -8.03
CA LEU A 59 1.21 9.47 -9.31
C LEU A 59 0.98 8.22 -10.17
N GLY A 60 0.18 7.27 -9.67
CA GLY A 60 -0.12 6.02 -10.35
C GLY A 60 0.92 4.92 -10.12
N HIS A 61 1.89 5.12 -9.21
CA HIS A 61 2.86 4.10 -8.89
C HIS A 61 2.29 3.06 -7.92
N ILE A 62 2.47 1.78 -8.25
CA ILE A 62 1.91 0.66 -7.49
C ILE A 62 2.99 -0.02 -6.65
N THR A 63 2.76 -0.13 -5.35
CA THR A 63 3.49 -1.02 -4.44
C THR A 63 2.65 -2.25 -4.13
N SER A 64 3.25 -3.44 -4.18
CA SER A 64 2.60 -4.70 -3.84
C SER A 64 3.17 -5.29 -2.57
N TYR A 65 2.34 -6.03 -1.83
CA TYR A 65 2.67 -6.62 -0.54
C TYR A 65 2.25 -8.09 -0.51
N ALA A 66 3.09 -8.95 0.06
CA ALA A 66 2.79 -10.35 0.32
C ALA A 66 2.87 -10.67 1.81
N TYR A 67 2.09 -11.66 2.25
CA TYR A 67 2.00 -12.06 3.64
C TYR A 67 2.07 -13.59 3.77
N ASP A 68 2.49 -14.07 4.94
CA ASP A 68 2.34 -15.47 5.33
C ASP A 68 0.97 -15.74 5.98
N ASP A 69 0.71 -17.01 6.31
CA ASP A 69 -0.55 -17.46 6.94
C ASP A 69 -0.82 -16.82 8.31
N TYR A 70 0.20 -16.25 8.94
CA TYR A 70 0.09 -15.51 10.20
C TYR A 70 -0.10 -14.00 9.99
N ARG A 71 -0.35 -13.56 8.75
CA ARG A 71 -0.50 -12.15 8.34
C ARG A 71 0.76 -11.31 8.55
N ARG A 72 1.95 -11.93 8.56
CA ARG A 72 3.23 -11.22 8.64
C ARG A 72 3.72 -10.90 7.24
N LEU A 73 4.26 -9.71 7.04
CA LEU A 73 4.68 -9.21 5.73
C LEU A 73 5.92 -9.98 5.24
N THR A 74 5.81 -10.75 4.17
CA THR A 74 6.91 -11.54 3.60
C THR A 74 7.61 -10.87 2.43
N SER A 75 6.94 -9.93 1.75
CA SER A 75 7.53 -9.25 0.60
C SER A 75 6.93 -7.87 0.36
N VAL A 76 7.76 -6.94 -0.10
CA VAL A 76 7.36 -5.62 -0.61
C VAL A 76 8.00 -5.40 -1.97
N THR A 77 7.15 -5.12 -2.96
CA THR A 77 7.58 -4.82 -4.33
C THR A 77 7.16 -3.39 -4.67
N PRO A 78 8.08 -2.41 -4.63
CA PRO A 78 7.83 -1.04 -5.07
C PRO A 78 7.68 -0.96 -6.60
N PRO A 79 7.20 0.17 -7.13
CA PRO A 79 7.20 0.43 -8.56
C PRO A 79 8.62 0.39 -9.14
N VAL A 80 8.71 0.11 -10.45
CA VAL A 80 9.97 0.17 -11.20
C VAL A 80 10.58 1.58 -11.09
N ARG A 81 11.86 1.66 -10.78
CA ARG A 81 12.56 2.95 -10.70
C ARG A 81 12.96 3.38 -12.12
N GLY A 82 12.50 4.56 -12.56
CA GLY A 82 12.72 5.07 -13.92
C GLY A 82 14.17 5.39 -14.32
N PHE A 83 15.19 4.87 -13.63
CA PHE A 83 16.61 5.17 -13.86
C PHE A 83 17.39 4.00 -14.51
N GLY A 84 16.77 3.30 -15.47
CA GLY A 84 17.46 2.30 -16.31
C GLY A 84 17.46 0.86 -15.79
N ASP A 85 16.94 0.63 -14.60
CA ASP A 85 16.57 -0.67 -14.07
C ASP A 85 15.08 -0.87 -14.35
N GLY A 86 14.76 -1.65 -15.39
CA GLY A 86 13.37 -1.97 -15.75
C GLY A 86 12.72 -3.01 -14.82
N SER A 87 13.41 -3.44 -13.76
CA SER A 87 12.98 -4.50 -12.87
C SER A 87 12.44 -3.92 -11.56
N PRO A 88 11.30 -4.44 -11.06
CA PRO A 88 10.85 -4.08 -9.73
C PRO A 88 11.79 -4.70 -8.67
N HIS A 89 12.30 -3.85 -7.78
CA HIS A 89 13.23 -4.26 -6.73
C HIS A 89 12.50 -4.76 -5.49
N THR A 90 12.43 -6.07 -5.31
CA THR A 90 11.65 -6.67 -4.21
C THR A 90 12.50 -6.85 -2.95
N THR A 91 11.94 -6.43 -1.81
CA THR A 91 12.49 -6.71 -0.49
C THR A 91 11.71 -7.86 0.12
N ASN A 92 12.40 -8.95 0.49
CA ASN A 92 11.78 -10.08 1.17
C ASN A 92 12.12 -10.08 2.66
N TYR A 93 11.17 -10.56 3.44
CA TYR A 93 11.27 -10.74 4.88
C TYR A 93 11.07 -12.22 5.20
N TYR A 94 12.02 -12.78 5.92
CA TYR A 94 11.93 -14.15 6.42
C TYR A 94 11.65 -14.14 7.91
N TYR A 95 10.72 -14.97 8.35
CA TYR A 95 10.42 -15.17 9.76
C TYR A 95 10.68 -16.62 10.15
N SER A 96 11.39 -16.81 11.26
CA SER A 96 11.52 -18.12 11.89
C SER A 96 10.17 -18.63 12.40
N ASP A 97 10.02 -19.95 12.38
CA ASP A 97 8.88 -20.73 12.88
C ASP A 97 8.46 -20.25 14.29
N PRO A 98 7.15 -20.12 14.61
CA PRO A 98 6.65 -19.69 15.92
C PRO A 98 7.16 -20.49 17.14
N GLY A 99 7.82 -21.64 16.93
CA GLY A 99 8.47 -22.43 17.98
C GLY A 99 9.79 -21.86 18.53
N ARG A 100 10.44 -20.88 17.88
CA ARG A 100 11.63 -20.19 18.41
C ARG A 100 11.29 -18.76 18.79
N ARG A 101 11.61 -18.36 20.03
CA ARG A 101 11.29 -17.06 20.65
C ARG A 101 11.97 -15.83 20.00
N ASP A 102 12.51 -15.98 18.80
CA ASP A 102 13.27 -14.94 18.11
C ASP A 102 12.63 -14.72 16.74
N ASN A 103 11.85 -13.64 16.62
CA ASN A 103 11.38 -13.10 15.35
C ASN A 103 12.59 -12.42 14.67
N TYR A 104 13.48 -13.22 14.08
CA TYR A 104 14.59 -12.65 13.32
C TYR A 104 14.08 -12.21 11.96
N VAL A 105 14.38 -10.97 11.58
CA VAL A 105 14.13 -10.45 10.23
C VAL A 105 15.46 -10.47 9.51
N ASP A 106 15.60 -11.35 8.52
CA ASP A 106 16.64 -11.20 7.50
C ASP A 106 16.01 -10.54 6.28
N THR A 107 16.53 -9.38 5.88
CA THR A 107 16.08 -8.66 4.69
C THR A 107 17.07 -8.92 3.57
N ASN A 108 16.64 -9.58 2.50
CA ASN A 108 17.37 -9.49 1.24
C ASN A 108 16.65 -8.51 0.30
N THR A 109 17.43 -7.63 -0.31
CA THR A 109 17.00 -6.84 -1.46
C THR A 109 17.57 -7.56 -2.67
N GLN A 110 16.72 -8.25 -3.43
CA GLN A 110 17.13 -8.88 -4.68
C GLN A 110 16.72 -7.96 -5.83
N ALA A 111 17.71 -7.54 -6.62
CA ALA A 111 17.47 -7.07 -7.98
C ALA A 111 17.30 -8.33 -8.84
N SER A 112 16.17 -8.44 -9.53
CA SER A 112 15.88 -9.61 -10.37
C SER A 112 16.60 -9.53 -11.72
#